data_AF-A0A6A7MGA2-F1
#
_entry.id   AF-A0A6A7MGA2-F1
#
_cell.length_a   1.000
_cell.length_b   1.000
_cell.length_c   1.000
_cell.angle_alpha   90.00
_cell.angle_beta   90.00
_cell.angle_gamma   90.00
#
_symmetry.space_group_name_H-M   'P 1'
#
loop_
_entity.id
_entity.type
_entity.pdbx_description
1 polymer ?
#
loop_
_entity_poly.entity_id
_entity_poly.type
_entity_poly.pdbx_seq_one_letter_code
_entity_poly.pdbx_strand_id
1 'polypeptide(L)'
;MTRPDTSSYWRASGRISSTPLSSRTRQMDIFASNWNEADASNTTAAPDGAPEGMASSGVNDTMRAMMGATKRYVNQQSPKSTGGSSTAYTLSYSVTPGALIDGMTHLVQFNAANGNAPTLNVNSLGVIPLHYYSAGAWRAVPAALWAADAVFRVAYHSASGTYRILGREDTTGDLVPTGRSTARAGTILAYGQAISRTEYPGLFAAYGTTYGVGDGSTTFNVIDMRGQGAVGKSDMGGVDAGNLTGGGVLGAALGGQTNTANTSVSGGTAGSLSVSVSGVTDGSNLDTPSRAGGSQPTPLGNHAHAFTAGGGTSGSLSVSASGTSGAFSVVQPSRVLNYLIRI
;
A
#
# COMPACT_ATOMS: atom_id res chain seq x y z
N MET A 1 71.10 -31.55 80.37
CA MET A 1 70.81 -30.16 79.97
C MET A 1 69.40 -30.15 79.40
N THR A 2 68.41 -29.84 80.22
CA THR A 2 66.98 -29.79 79.90
C THR A 2 66.65 -28.46 79.22
N ARG A 3 65.92 -28.47 78.10
CA ARG A 3 65.01 -27.41 77.63
C ARG A 3 64.15 -27.93 76.44
N PRO A 4 62.93 -27.41 76.24
CA PRO A 4 61.75 -28.25 76.03
C PRO A 4 61.07 -28.08 74.66
N ASP A 5 60.16 -29.03 74.42
CA ASP A 5 59.07 -29.07 73.45
C ASP A 5 58.28 -27.74 73.36
N THR A 6 58.02 -27.29 72.13
CA THR A 6 56.91 -26.37 71.82
C THR A 6 56.14 -26.86 70.60
N SER A 7 55.23 -27.77 70.86
CA SER A 7 53.97 -27.96 70.14
C SER A 7 53.24 -26.64 69.88
N SER A 8 52.56 -26.61 68.72
CA SER A 8 51.27 -25.97 68.43
C SER A 8 51.18 -24.54 67.85
N TYR A 9 50.22 -24.42 66.91
CA TYR A 9 49.62 -23.23 66.29
C TYR A 9 50.45 -22.59 65.15
N TRP A 10 50.06 -22.55 63.87
CA TRP A 10 48.76 -22.32 63.25
C TRP A 10 48.77 -22.86 61.80
N ARG A 11 47.83 -23.76 61.44
CA ARG A 11 47.45 -23.96 60.03
C ARG A 11 46.36 -22.95 59.71
N ALA A 12 46.73 -21.82 59.12
CA ALA A 12 45.76 -20.91 58.53
C ALA A 12 45.28 -21.50 57.19
N SER A 13 44.25 -22.36 57.26
CA SER A 13 43.39 -22.69 56.13
C SER A 13 42.53 -21.46 55.79
N GLY A 14 43.15 -20.48 55.15
CA GLY A 14 42.45 -19.39 54.47
C GLY A 14 41.78 -19.93 53.22
N ARG A 15 40.60 -20.55 53.38
CA ARG A 15 39.68 -20.75 52.26
C ARG A 15 39.31 -19.35 51.79
N ILE A 16 39.94 -18.87 50.71
CA ILE A 16 39.49 -17.70 49.97
C ILE A 16 38.12 -18.09 49.43
N SER A 17 37.09 -17.83 50.24
CA SER A 17 35.72 -17.73 49.80
C SER A 17 35.67 -16.48 48.94
N SER A 18 36.07 -16.62 47.67
CA SER A 18 35.62 -15.70 46.63
C SER A 18 34.12 -15.91 46.49
N THR A 19 33.35 -15.32 47.41
CA THR A 19 32.01 -14.86 47.05
C THR A 19 32.21 -14.10 45.76
N PRO A 20 31.56 -14.47 44.64
CA PRO A 20 31.62 -13.62 43.47
C PRO A 20 31.11 -12.27 43.94
N LEU A 21 31.99 -11.26 43.91
CA LEU A 21 31.56 -9.88 43.86
C LEU A 21 30.50 -9.88 42.76
N SER A 22 29.23 -9.74 43.14
CA SER A 22 28.20 -9.33 42.20
C SER A 22 28.49 -7.86 41.88
N SER A 23 29.64 -7.61 41.26
CA SER A 23 30.03 -6.37 40.64
C SER A 23 29.38 -6.29 39.27
N ARG A 24 28.08 -6.60 39.19
CA ARG A 24 27.22 -5.67 38.48
C ARG A 24 27.21 -4.42 39.33
N THR A 25 28.30 -3.65 39.27
CA THR A 25 28.34 -2.27 39.72
C THR A 25 27.09 -1.67 39.12
N ARG A 26 26.08 -1.37 39.94
CA ARG A 26 24.87 -0.72 39.48
C ARG A 26 25.34 0.61 38.92
N GLN A 27 25.44 0.67 37.60
CA GLN A 27 25.89 1.85 36.92
C GLN A 27 24.73 2.82 36.95
N MET A 28 24.93 3.96 37.59
CA MET A 28 23.92 5.01 37.65
C MET A 28 23.48 5.39 36.23
N ASP A 29 22.19 5.40 35.96
CA ASP A 29 21.65 5.84 34.68
C ASP A 29 20.43 6.72 34.93
N ILE A 30 20.20 7.70 34.07
CA ILE A 30 19.09 8.66 34.25
C ILE A 30 17.74 7.94 34.20
N PHE A 31 17.65 6.82 33.47
CA PHE A 31 16.44 6.01 33.41
C PHE A 31 16.26 5.07 34.61
N ALA A 32 17.29 4.86 35.43
CA ALA A 32 17.21 3.89 36.52
C ALA A 32 16.44 4.46 37.72
N SER A 33 15.76 3.59 38.46
CA SER A 33 14.95 3.96 39.62
C SER A 33 15.76 4.31 40.87
N ASN A 34 17.09 4.38 40.77
CA ASN A 34 17.96 4.74 41.89
C ASN A 34 17.91 6.26 42.18
N TRP A 35 17.55 7.08 41.19
CA TRP A 35 17.32 8.51 41.37
C TRP A 35 15.85 8.86 41.45
N ASN A 36 15.54 9.85 42.28
CA ASN A 36 14.20 10.33 42.53
C ASN A 36 14.04 11.72 41.92
N GLU A 37 12.87 11.96 41.32
CA GLU A 37 12.47 13.29 40.82
C GLU A 37 12.34 14.31 41.96
N ALA A 38 12.01 13.85 43.18
CA ALA A 38 12.02 14.68 44.37
C ALA A 38 13.46 14.79 44.91
N ASP A 39 14.04 15.99 44.82
CA ASP A 39 15.42 16.27 45.22
C ASP A 39 15.76 15.73 46.62
N ALA A 40 14.88 15.97 47.59
CA ALA A 40 15.04 15.56 48.98
C ALA A 40 15.03 14.02 49.21
N SER A 41 14.64 13.24 48.19
CA SER A 41 14.58 11.77 48.27
C SER A 41 15.86 11.09 47.78
N ASN A 42 16.85 11.84 47.26
CA ASN A 42 18.12 11.29 46.78
C ASN A 42 19.13 11.03 47.92
N THR A 43 18.68 10.37 48.99
CA THR A 43 19.45 10.18 50.25
C THR A 43 20.23 8.87 50.32
N THR A 44 20.27 8.07 49.25
CA THR A 44 21.07 6.84 49.20
C THR A 44 22.56 7.14 49.27
N ALA A 45 23.37 6.24 49.85
CA ALA A 45 24.82 6.43 49.91
C ALA A 45 25.44 6.63 48.50
N ALA A 46 26.50 7.44 48.42
CA ALA A 46 27.27 7.63 47.21
C ALA A 46 27.75 6.27 46.64
N PRO A 47 27.77 6.08 45.31
CA PRO A 47 27.43 7.07 44.28
C PRO A 47 25.92 7.24 44.05
N ASP A 48 25.07 6.32 44.51
CA ASP A 48 23.63 6.25 44.16
C ASP A 48 22.76 7.39 44.69
N GLY A 49 23.29 8.26 45.54
CA GLY A 49 22.63 9.46 46.03
C GLY A 49 23.61 10.44 46.68
N ALA A 50 23.07 11.51 47.25
CA ALA A 50 23.82 12.58 47.91
C ALA A 50 23.19 12.86 49.30
N PRO A 51 23.39 11.97 50.29
CA PRO A 51 22.84 12.18 51.62
C PRO A 51 23.49 13.37 52.31
N GLU A 52 22.74 14.07 53.15
CA GLU A 52 23.29 15.14 53.98
C GLU A 52 24.39 14.63 54.90
N GLY A 53 25.42 15.45 55.11
CA GLY A 53 26.57 15.10 55.94
C GLY A 53 27.54 14.09 55.31
N MET A 54 27.43 13.79 54.01
CA MET A 54 28.35 12.87 53.34
C MET A 54 29.81 13.37 53.36
N ALA A 55 30.75 12.42 53.45
CA ALA A 55 32.17 12.71 53.32
C ALA A 55 32.49 13.33 51.95
N SER A 56 33.53 14.18 51.90
CA SER A 56 33.95 14.86 50.66
C SER A 56 34.27 13.90 49.50
N SER A 57 34.75 12.68 49.79
CA SER A 57 34.93 11.62 48.79
C SER A 57 33.61 11.16 48.17
N GLY A 58 32.55 11.02 48.99
CA GLY A 58 31.21 10.67 48.51
C GLY A 58 30.62 11.74 47.59
N VAL A 59 30.87 13.02 47.88
CA VAL A 59 30.49 14.14 47.01
C VAL A 59 31.11 13.98 45.61
N ASN A 60 32.41 13.67 45.56
CA ASN A 60 33.13 13.46 44.30
C ASN A 60 32.55 12.26 43.51
N ASP A 61 32.30 11.14 44.17
CA ASP A 61 31.77 9.94 43.52
C ASP A 61 30.37 10.16 42.92
N THR A 62 29.48 10.84 43.65
CA THR A 62 28.15 11.20 43.15
C THR A 62 28.23 12.15 41.97
N MET A 63 29.09 13.19 42.02
CA MET A 63 29.30 14.10 40.88
C MET A 63 29.83 13.38 39.64
N ARG A 64 30.82 12.50 39.79
CA ARG A 64 31.38 11.71 38.67
C ARG A 64 30.33 10.80 38.06
N ALA A 65 29.51 10.18 38.90
CA ALA A 65 28.45 9.30 38.44
C ALA A 65 27.32 10.08 37.74
N MET A 66 26.99 11.29 38.20
CA MET A 66 26.08 12.20 37.50
C MET A 66 26.60 12.61 36.12
N MET A 67 27.86 13.04 36.03
CA MET A 67 28.49 13.36 34.73
C MET A 67 28.48 12.16 33.77
N GLY A 68 28.76 10.96 34.29
CA GLY A 68 28.71 9.72 33.52
C GLY A 68 27.30 9.38 33.02
N ALA A 69 26.27 9.53 33.86
CA ALA A 69 24.88 9.25 33.53
C ALA A 69 24.38 10.21 32.45
N THR A 70 24.66 11.51 32.59
CA THR A 70 24.35 12.51 31.57
C THR A 70 25.03 12.20 30.24
N LYS A 71 26.32 11.83 30.25
CA LYS A 71 27.04 11.47 29.00
C LYS A 71 26.44 10.22 28.34
N ARG A 72 26.05 9.21 29.12
CA ARG A 72 25.37 8.02 28.59
C ARG A 72 24.03 8.37 27.96
N TYR A 73 23.20 9.16 28.64
CA TYR A 73 21.94 9.64 28.09
C TYR A 73 22.15 10.39 26.77
N VAL A 74 23.08 11.35 26.71
CA VAL A 74 23.41 12.08 25.47
C VAL A 74 23.84 11.13 24.35
N ASN A 75 24.66 10.12 24.65
CA ASN A 75 25.07 9.13 23.67
C ASN A 75 23.90 8.24 23.21
N GLN A 76 22.95 7.93 24.10
CA GLN A 76 21.73 7.19 23.76
C GLN A 76 20.76 8.04 22.92
N GLN A 77 20.75 9.36 23.11
CA GLN A 77 19.96 10.30 22.29
C GLN A 77 20.64 10.69 20.97
N SER A 78 21.89 10.30 20.74
CA SER A 78 22.61 10.56 19.50
C SER A 78 22.49 9.37 18.55
N PRO A 79 22.34 9.55 17.22
CA PRO A 79 22.23 8.44 16.29
C PRO A 79 23.44 7.51 16.40
N LYS A 80 23.20 6.24 16.74
CA LYS A 80 24.23 5.22 16.82
C LYS A 80 23.92 4.12 15.83
N SER A 81 24.90 3.84 14.96
CA SER A 81 24.76 2.79 13.94
C SER A 81 24.75 1.40 14.57
N THR A 82 23.86 0.54 14.09
CA THR A 82 23.77 -0.86 14.49
C THR A 82 24.84 -1.72 13.80
N GLY A 83 25.13 -2.88 14.37
CA GLY A 83 25.68 -4.01 13.62
C GLY A 83 24.63 -5.10 13.41
N GLY A 84 25.06 -6.26 12.94
CA GLY A 84 24.19 -7.44 12.79
C GLY A 84 23.52 -7.54 11.42
N SER A 85 22.39 -8.24 11.38
CA SER A 85 21.65 -8.57 10.14
C SER A 85 20.30 -7.85 10.07
N SER A 86 19.59 -8.02 8.94
CA SER A 86 18.28 -7.44 8.70
C SER A 86 17.18 -7.87 9.68
N THR A 87 17.36 -8.99 10.40
CA THR A 87 16.40 -9.51 11.40
C THR A 87 16.94 -9.49 12.82
N ALA A 88 18.23 -9.19 13.00
CA ALA A 88 18.90 -9.20 14.30
C ALA A 88 19.92 -8.05 14.37
N TYR A 89 19.43 -6.89 14.76
CA TYR A 89 20.27 -5.71 14.95
C TYR A 89 20.93 -5.72 16.33
N THR A 90 22.15 -5.21 16.38
CA THR A 90 22.90 -5.05 17.63
C THR A 90 23.29 -3.60 17.81
N LEU A 91 23.15 -3.09 19.03
CA LEU A 91 23.52 -1.73 19.39
C LEU A 91 24.51 -1.79 20.54
N SER A 92 25.69 -1.20 20.34
CA SER A 92 26.78 -1.27 21.30
C SER A 92 27.23 0.11 21.73
N TYR A 93 27.07 0.38 23.03
CA TYR A 93 27.65 1.51 23.72
C TYR A 93 28.98 1.12 24.36
N SER A 94 29.96 2.03 24.37
CA SER A 94 31.26 1.80 25.02
C SER A 94 31.15 1.52 26.52
N VAL A 95 30.12 2.07 27.15
CA VAL A 95 29.72 1.75 28.51
C VAL A 95 28.34 1.11 28.45
N THR A 96 28.28 -0.18 28.78
CA THR A 96 27.03 -0.97 28.75
C THR A 96 26.00 -0.41 29.74
N PRO A 97 24.74 -0.22 29.33
CA PRO A 97 23.65 0.06 30.28
C PRO A 97 23.50 -1.11 31.27
N GLY A 98 23.15 -0.83 32.53
CA GLY A 98 23.06 -1.87 33.56
C GLY A 98 21.87 -2.82 33.39
N ALA A 99 20.77 -2.31 32.83
CA ALA A 99 19.56 -3.04 32.49
C ALA A 99 18.72 -2.20 31.50
N LEU A 100 17.76 -2.84 30.84
CA LEU A 100 16.70 -2.12 30.12
C LEU A 100 15.62 -1.70 31.11
N ILE A 101 15.27 -0.42 31.10
CA ILE A 101 14.25 0.16 31.97
C ILE A 101 13.12 0.73 31.11
N ASP A 102 11.90 0.65 31.60
CA ASP A 102 10.72 1.15 30.89
C ASP A 102 10.91 2.61 30.46
N GLY A 103 10.57 2.92 29.22
CA GLY A 103 10.74 4.25 28.64
C GLY A 103 12.18 4.60 28.23
N MET A 104 13.17 3.74 28.50
CA MET A 104 14.55 3.96 28.03
C MET A 104 14.56 4.08 26.50
N THR A 105 15.12 5.19 26.00
CA THR A 105 15.14 5.49 24.57
C THR A 105 16.53 5.41 23.97
N HIS A 106 16.59 4.96 22.72
CA HIS A 106 17.80 4.93 21.91
C HIS A 106 17.51 5.54 20.54
N LEU A 107 18.39 6.42 20.07
CA LEU A 107 18.35 6.91 18.69
C LEU A 107 19.25 6.01 17.84
N VAL A 108 18.62 5.23 16.98
CA VAL A 108 19.26 4.10 16.29
C VAL A 108 19.32 4.40 14.80
N GLN A 109 20.51 4.26 14.21
CA GLN A 109 20.70 4.22 12.77
C GLN A 109 20.85 2.76 12.34
N PHE A 110 19.93 2.24 11.54
CA PHE A 110 19.93 0.84 11.13
C PHE A 110 20.91 0.62 9.97
N ASN A 111 21.91 -0.24 10.15
CA ASN A 111 22.94 -0.50 9.13
C ASN A 111 22.46 -1.28 7.89
N ALA A 112 21.24 -1.80 7.92
CA ALA A 112 20.65 -2.57 6.83
C ALA A 112 19.14 -2.34 6.78
N ALA A 113 18.54 -2.56 5.60
CA ALA A 113 17.09 -2.65 5.47
C ALA A 113 16.56 -3.82 6.32
N ASN A 114 15.36 -3.67 6.87
CA ASN A 114 14.84 -4.70 7.77
C ASN A 114 14.21 -5.88 7.05
N GLY A 115 14.41 -7.05 7.63
CA GLY A 115 13.63 -8.24 7.35
C GLY A 115 12.35 -8.26 8.17
N ASN A 116 11.64 -9.38 8.11
CA ASN A 116 10.42 -9.59 8.89
C ASN A 116 10.73 -9.73 10.39
N ALA A 117 9.91 -9.12 11.24
CA ALA A 117 9.98 -9.18 12.70
C ALA A 117 11.42 -9.00 13.27
N PRO A 118 12.11 -7.90 12.92
CA PRO A 118 13.47 -7.65 13.38
C PRO A 118 13.55 -7.46 14.90
N THR A 119 14.73 -7.75 15.44
CA THR A 119 15.04 -7.58 16.86
C THR A 119 16.18 -6.58 17.06
N LEU A 120 16.24 -5.99 18.25
CA LEU A 120 17.34 -5.12 18.68
C LEU A 120 17.92 -5.68 19.99
N ASN A 121 19.24 -5.89 20.00
CA ASN A 121 19.98 -6.27 21.19
C ASN A 121 20.96 -5.17 21.58
N VAL A 122 20.68 -4.48 22.69
CA VAL A 122 21.55 -3.43 23.24
C VAL A 122 22.56 -4.07 24.19
N ASN A 123 23.85 -4.05 23.85
CA ASN A 123 24.95 -4.52 24.71
C ASN A 123 24.74 -5.91 25.35
N SER A 124 24.09 -6.85 24.65
CA SER A 124 23.75 -8.19 25.17
C SER A 124 22.75 -8.22 26.34
N LEU A 125 21.95 -7.16 26.51
CA LEU A 125 20.91 -7.08 27.55
C LEU A 125 19.63 -7.85 27.18
N GLY A 126 19.54 -8.38 25.96
CA GLY A 126 18.45 -9.24 25.51
C GLY A 126 18.13 -9.02 24.04
N VAL A 127 17.63 -10.06 23.38
CA VAL A 127 17.12 -9.97 22.01
C VAL A 127 15.66 -9.54 22.08
N ILE A 128 15.40 -8.25 21.88
CA ILE A 128 14.08 -7.65 22.07
C ILE A 128 13.43 -7.36 20.71
N PRO A 129 12.18 -7.77 20.45
CA PRO A 129 11.50 -7.51 19.18
C PRO A 129 11.19 -6.02 18.99
N LEU A 130 11.28 -5.56 17.74
CA LEU A 130 10.92 -4.21 17.32
C LEU A 130 9.46 -4.17 16.83
N HIS A 131 8.69 -3.26 17.40
CA HIS A 131 7.30 -3.01 17.07
C HIS A 131 7.12 -1.59 16.53
N TYR A 132 6.19 -1.45 15.59
CA TYR A 132 5.72 -0.17 15.07
C TYR A 132 4.22 -0.01 15.32
N TYR A 133 3.74 1.22 15.27
CA TYR A 133 2.32 1.51 15.41
C TYR A 133 1.66 1.43 14.03
N SER A 134 0.66 0.56 13.89
CA SER A 134 -0.13 0.44 12.66
C SER A 134 -1.53 -0.11 12.90
N ALA A 135 -2.49 0.42 12.14
CA ALA A 135 -3.91 0.08 12.26
C ALA A 135 -4.38 0.10 13.72
N GLY A 136 -4.04 1.18 14.45
CA GLY A 136 -4.46 1.41 15.83
C GLY A 136 -3.78 0.55 16.92
N ALA A 137 -2.71 -0.19 16.60
CA ALA A 137 -2.04 -1.05 17.59
C ALA A 137 -0.51 -1.17 17.37
N TRP A 138 0.21 -1.55 18.42
CA TRP A 138 1.63 -1.90 18.34
C TRP A 138 1.81 -3.31 17.79
N ARG A 139 2.44 -3.45 16.63
CA ARG A 139 2.58 -4.73 15.91
C ARG A 139 4.04 -5.01 15.56
N ALA A 140 4.35 -6.28 15.33
CA ALA A 140 5.64 -6.69 14.78
C ALA A 140 5.90 -5.96 13.46
N VAL A 141 7.14 -5.52 13.28
CA VAL A 141 7.54 -4.80 12.07
C VAL A 141 7.53 -5.77 10.86
N PRO A 142 6.84 -5.41 9.75
CA PRO A 142 6.88 -6.17 8.51
C PRO A 142 8.23 -6.01 7.81
N ALA A 143 8.55 -6.92 6.88
CA ALA A 143 9.75 -6.78 6.06
C ALA A 143 9.76 -5.47 5.25
N ALA A 144 10.97 -4.96 4.99
CA ALA A 144 11.21 -3.79 4.14
C ALA A 144 10.44 -2.52 4.56
N LEU A 145 10.10 -2.35 5.83
CA LEU A 145 9.49 -1.13 6.37
C LEU A 145 10.43 0.07 6.23
N TRP A 146 11.74 -0.13 6.35
CA TRP A 146 12.76 0.88 6.15
C TRP A 146 13.95 0.40 5.32
N ALA A 147 14.67 1.34 4.73
CA ALA A 147 15.91 1.10 4.01
C ALA A 147 17.11 1.15 4.96
N ALA A 148 18.29 0.75 4.47
CA ALA A 148 19.54 0.96 5.19
C ALA A 148 19.74 2.45 5.53
N ASP A 149 20.46 2.70 6.62
CA ASP A 149 20.73 4.01 7.22
C ASP A 149 19.51 4.79 7.71
N ALA A 150 18.34 4.15 7.78
CA ALA A 150 17.17 4.75 8.43
C ALA A 150 17.46 5.02 9.91
N VAL A 151 17.10 6.21 10.38
CA VAL A 151 17.28 6.63 11.77
C VAL A 151 15.92 6.69 12.46
N PHE A 152 15.76 5.93 13.53
CA PHE A 152 14.55 5.97 14.35
C PHE A 152 14.89 6.08 15.84
N ARG A 153 14.04 6.78 16.57
CA ARG A 153 14.02 6.69 18.02
C ARG A 153 13.21 5.46 18.41
N VAL A 154 13.79 4.59 19.22
CA VAL A 154 13.10 3.43 19.80
C VAL A 154 13.02 3.58 21.31
N ALA A 155 11.93 3.14 21.91
CA ALA A 155 11.71 3.14 23.35
C ALA A 155 11.43 1.73 23.85
N TYR A 156 12.11 1.30 24.90
CA TYR A 156 11.81 0.03 25.55
C TYR A 156 10.49 0.13 26.33
N HIS A 157 9.64 -0.88 26.18
CA HIS A 157 8.41 -1.02 26.94
C HIS A 157 8.40 -2.37 27.66
N SER A 158 8.59 -2.31 28.98
CA SER A 158 8.81 -3.44 29.87
C SER A 158 7.61 -4.39 29.91
N ALA A 159 6.39 -3.88 30.00
CA ALA A 159 5.18 -4.71 30.11
C ALA A 159 4.89 -5.54 28.86
N SER A 160 5.33 -5.08 27.67
CA SER A 160 5.22 -5.87 26.43
C SER A 160 6.52 -6.55 26.03
N GLY A 161 7.62 -6.30 26.72
CA GLY A 161 8.94 -6.81 26.38
C GLY A 161 9.39 -6.45 24.97
N THR A 162 9.05 -5.25 24.47
CA THR A 162 9.31 -4.83 23.08
C THR A 162 9.98 -3.46 23.00
N TYR A 163 10.69 -3.21 21.92
CA TYR A 163 11.08 -1.86 21.51
C TYR A 163 10.01 -1.26 20.60
N ARG A 164 9.53 -0.08 20.93
CA ARG A 164 8.54 0.66 20.14
C ARG A 164 9.23 1.75 19.33
N ILE A 165 9.02 1.74 18.02
CA ILE A 165 9.48 2.80 17.12
C ILE A 165 8.59 4.02 17.31
N LEU A 166 9.20 5.16 17.63
CA LEU A 166 8.49 6.41 17.92
C LEU A 166 8.46 7.34 16.70
N GLY A 167 7.44 8.20 16.64
CA GLY A 167 7.36 9.30 15.67
C GLY A 167 6.98 8.90 14.24
N ARG A 168 6.46 7.68 14.04
CA ARG A 168 5.88 7.24 12.75
C ARG A 168 4.36 7.39 12.78
N GLU A 169 3.81 8.08 11.78
CA GLU A 169 2.37 8.21 11.58
C GLU A 169 1.74 6.89 11.10
N ASP A 170 0.49 6.63 11.53
CA ASP A 170 -0.28 5.47 11.10
C ASP A 170 -0.87 5.73 9.71
N THR A 171 -0.10 5.39 8.68
CA THR A 171 -0.47 5.51 7.26
C THR A 171 -0.66 4.13 6.60
N THR A 172 -0.71 3.07 7.40
CA THR A 172 -0.78 1.70 6.88
C THR A 172 -2.11 1.49 6.14
N GLY A 173 -2.03 1.00 4.90
CA GLY A 173 -3.19 0.82 4.03
C GLY A 173 -3.47 2.00 3.09
N ASP A 174 -2.74 3.12 3.20
CA ASP A 174 -2.92 4.22 2.23
C ASP A 174 -2.44 3.81 0.84
N LEU A 175 -3.23 4.18 -0.18
CA LEU A 175 -2.88 4.05 -1.58
C LEU A 175 -2.26 5.36 -2.10
N VAL A 176 -1.07 5.28 -2.69
CA VAL A 176 -0.31 6.46 -3.15
C VAL A 176 0.15 6.26 -4.60
N PRO A 177 -0.22 7.16 -5.54
CA PRO A 177 0.33 7.14 -6.90
C PRO A 177 1.82 7.53 -6.89
N THR A 178 2.61 6.91 -7.75
CA THR A 178 4.06 7.15 -7.84
C THR A 178 4.56 7.08 -9.28
N GLY A 179 5.54 7.92 -9.61
CA GLY A 179 6.31 7.80 -10.85
C GLY A 179 7.45 6.77 -10.77
N ARG A 180 7.63 6.10 -9.62
CA ARG A 180 8.69 5.09 -9.43
C ARG A 180 8.30 3.76 -10.06
N SER A 181 9.24 3.12 -10.75
CA SER A 181 9.07 1.77 -11.31
C SER A 181 9.07 0.66 -10.27
N THR A 182 9.68 0.89 -9.10
CA THR A 182 9.80 -0.09 -8.02
C THR A 182 9.18 0.43 -6.71
N ALA A 183 8.74 -0.52 -5.87
CA ALA A 183 8.30 -0.20 -4.51
C ALA A 183 9.47 0.37 -3.70
N ARG A 184 9.18 1.41 -2.91
CA ARG A 184 10.13 1.94 -1.94
C ARG A 184 9.95 1.24 -0.59
N ALA A 185 10.94 1.34 0.29
CA ALA A 185 10.78 0.87 1.67
C ALA A 185 9.54 1.49 2.33
N GLY A 186 8.83 0.68 3.10
CA GLY A 186 7.55 1.03 3.71
C GLY A 186 6.38 1.01 2.73
N THR A 187 6.55 0.43 1.54
CA THR A 187 5.46 0.26 0.57
C THR A 187 5.55 -1.03 -0.22
N ILE A 188 4.42 -1.49 -0.74
CA ILE A 188 4.30 -2.57 -1.73
C ILE A 188 3.54 -2.06 -2.96
N LEU A 189 3.74 -2.67 -4.14
CA LEU A 189 2.94 -2.31 -5.32
C LEU A 189 1.50 -2.84 -5.20
N ALA A 190 0.53 -2.12 -5.76
CA ALA A 190 -0.88 -2.49 -5.79
C ALA A 190 -1.23 -3.29 -7.07
N TYR A 191 -0.82 -4.56 -7.14
CA TYR A 191 -1.04 -5.42 -8.32
C TYR A 191 -1.85 -6.68 -8.02
N GLY A 192 -2.67 -6.67 -6.96
CA GLY A 192 -3.59 -7.76 -6.65
C GLY A 192 -2.97 -9.00 -6.00
N GLN A 193 -1.70 -8.93 -5.58
CA GLN A 193 -1.01 -10.09 -5.02
C GLN A 193 -1.58 -10.54 -3.67
N ALA A 194 -1.49 -11.84 -3.42
CA ALA A 194 -1.68 -12.40 -2.08
C ALA A 194 -0.43 -12.15 -1.23
N ILE A 195 -0.60 -11.61 -0.02
CA ILE A 195 0.46 -11.37 0.95
C ILE A 195 0.13 -12.03 2.29
N SER A 196 1.17 -12.35 3.08
CA SER A 196 1.03 -13.05 4.34
C SER A 196 0.37 -12.18 5.43
N ARG A 197 -0.63 -12.75 6.12
CA ARG A 197 -1.30 -12.12 7.28
C ARG A 197 -0.35 -11.95 8.48
N THR A 198 0.61 -12.86 8.62
CA THR A 198 1.56 -12.85 9.75
C THR A 198 2.75 -11.94 9.50
N GLU A 199 3.16 -11.78 8.24
CA GLU A 199 4.24 -10.85 7.85
C GLU A 199 3.75 -9.40 7.79
N TYR A 200 2.50 -9.18 7.36
CA TYR A 200 1.89 -7.85 7.25
C TYR A 200 0.64 -7.69 8.16
N PRO A 201 0.79 -7.84 9.50
CA PRO A 201 -0.36 -7.85 10.40
C PRO A 201 -1.10 -6.49 10.46
N GLY A 202 -0.38 -5.38 10.28
CA GLY A 202 -0.99 -4.04 10.21
C GLY A 202 -1.85 -3.87 8.96
N LEU A 203 -1.32 -4.28 7.80
CA LEU A 203 -2.05 -4.17 6.54
C LEU A 203 -3.25 -5.13 6.49
N PHE A 204 -3.13 -6.34 7.06
CA PHE A 204 -4.27 -7.23 7.20
C PHE A 204 -5.35 -6.66 8.11
N ALA A 205 -4.97 -5.99 9.20
CA ALA A 205 -5.94 -5.31 10.07
C ALA A 205 -6.66 -4.15 9.35
N ALA A 206 -5.98 -3.46 8.43
CA ALA A 206 -6.57 -2.38 7.64
C ALA A 206 -7.49 -2.88 6.51
N TYR A 207 -7.07 -3.91 5.76
CA TYR A 207 -7.77 -4.36 4.55
C TYR A 207 -8.72 -5.53 4.79
N GLY A 208 -8.43 -6.38 5.77
CA GLY A 208 -9.08 -7.68 5.96
C GLY A 208 -9.00 -8.52 4.67
N THR A 209 -10.16 -9.01 4.24
CA THR A 209 -10.30 -9.81 3.01
C THR A 209 -11.02 -9.04 1.89
N THR A 210 -11.09 -7.71 1.98
CA THR A 210 -11.88 -6.86 1.07
C THR A 210 -11.52 -7.09 -0.40
N TYR A 211 -10.22 -7.27 -0.70
CA TYR A 211 -9.73 -7.48 -2.07
C TYR A 211 -9.53 -8.96 -2.42
N GLY A 212 -10.02 -9.87 -1.56
CA GLY A 212 -9.93 -11.32 -1.74
C GLY A 212 -9.34 -12.01 -0.51
N VAL A 213 -9.81 -13.24 -0.28
CA VAL A 213 -9.44 -14.05 0.89
C VAL A 213 -8.02 -14.64 0.83
N GLY A 214 -7.31 -14.47 -0.28
CA GLY A 214 -6.05 -15.15 -0.56
C GLY A 214 -6.25 -16.67 -0.66
N ASP A 215 -5.42 -17.43 0.04
CA ASP A 215 -5.51 -18.88 0.25
C ASP A 215 -6.60 -19.30 1.26
N GLY A 216 -7.33 -18.34 1.85
CA GLY A 216 -8.37 -18.60 2.85
C GLY A 216 -7.86 -18.80 4.29
N SER A 217 -6.54 -18.81 4.52
CA SER A 217 -5.96 -19.09 5.83
C SER A 217 -4.81 -18.15 6.18
N THR A 218 -3.71 -18.21 5.43
CA THR A 218 -2.44 -17.56 5.79
C THR A 218 -2.18 -16.25 5.05
N THR A 219 -2.95 -15.98 3.99
CA THR A 219 -2.76 -14.82 3.11
C THR A 219 -4.05 -14.02 2.95
N PHE A 220 -3.91 -12.82 2.39
CA PHE A 220 -5.01 -11.97 1.93
C PHE A 220 -4.56 -11.22 0.68
N ASN A 221 -5.50 -10.87 -0.18
CA ASN A 221 -5.19 -10.10 -1.38
C ASN A 221 -5.19 -8.60 -1.08
N VAL A 222 -4.37 -7.86 -1.81
CA VAL A 222 -4.43 -6.40 -1.85
C VAL A 222 -5.17 -5.92 -3.11
N ILE A 223 -5.45 -4.61 -3.18
CA ILE A 223 -6.06 -3.99 -4.35
C ILE A 223 -5.18 -4.15 -5.61
N ASP A 224 -5.82 -4.40 -6.75
CA ASP A 224 -5.19 -4.41 -8.07
C ASP A 224 -5.52 -3.12 -8.84
N MET A 225 -4.53 -2.26 -9.01
CA MET A 225 -4.69 -0.97 -9.70
C MET A 225 -4.14 -0.99 -11.13
N ARG A 226 -3.76 -2.17 -11.65
CA ARG A 226 -3.19 -2.26 -13.00
C ARG A 226 -4.24 -1.88 -14.05
N GLY A 227 -3.98 -0.82 -14.81
CA GLY A 227 -4.87 -0.34 -15.87
C GLY A 227 -6.18 0.27 -15.37
N GLN A 228 -6.29 0.57 -14.06
CA GLN A 228 -7.51 1.10 -13.46
C GLN A 228 -7.38 2.56 -13.03
N GLY A 229 -8.46 3.32 -13.21
CA GLY A 229 -8.62 4.65 -12.63
C GLY A 229 -9.28 4.56 -11.25
N ALA A 230 -8.80 5.36 -10.29
CA ALA A 230 -9.42 5.45 -8.98
C ALA A 230 -10.68 6.34 -9.02
N VAL A 231 -11.73 5.91 -8.34
CA VAL A 231 -12.96 6.68 -8.12
C VAL A 231 -13.31 6.64 -6.63
N GLY A 232 -13.95 7.69 -6.13
CA GLY A 232 -14.42 7.71 -4.75
C GLY A 232 -15.55 6.71 -4.51
N LYS A 233 -15.52 6.01 -3.37
CA LYS A 233 -16.64 5.16 -2.94
C LYS A 233 -17.86 6.06 -2.71
N SER A 234 -19.02 5.71 -3.25
CA SER A 234 -20.15 6.64 -3.34
C SER A 234 -20.98 6.79 -2.07
N ASP A 235 -20.84 5.87 -1.12
CA ASP A 235 -21.50 5.93 0.19
C ASP A 235 -20.59 6.48 1.30
N MET A 236 -19.26 6.31 1.22
CA MET A 236 -18.26 6.66 2.24
C MET A 236 -18.67 6.27 3.68
N GLY A 237 -19.43 5.18 3.84
CA GLY A 237 -19.97 4.72 5.13
C GLY A 237 -21.36 5.27 5.50
N GLY A 238 -21.95 6.11 4.65
CA GLY A 238 -23.32 6.61 4.75
C GLY A 238 -24.24 6.03 3.68
N VAL A 239 -25.12 6.88 3.14
CA VAL A 239 -26.03 6.50 2.04
C VAL A 239 -25.31 6.70 0.70
N ASP A 240 -25.49 5.76 -0.22
CA ASP A 240 -24.97 5.86 -1.58
C ASP A 240 -25.53 7.09 -2.30
N ALA A 241 -24.64 7.98 -2.75
CA ALA A 241 -25.00 9.16 -3.52
C ALA A 241 -25.62 8.84 -4.89
N GLY A 242 -25.46 7.62 -5.42
CA GLY A 242 -26.04 7.19 -6.70
C GLY A 242 -25.35 7.78 -7.94
N ASN A 243 -24.25 8.51 -7.76
CA ASN A 243 -23.51 9.17 -8.85
C ASN A 243 -22.72 8.19 -9.74
N LEU A 244 -22.49 6.96 -9.25
CA LEU A 244 -21.76 5.93 -9.97
C LEU A 244 -22.39 4.57 -9.70
N THR A 245 -22.97 3.94 -10.73
CA THR A 245 -23.54 2.60 -10.61
C THR A 245 -22.47 1.59 -10.15
N GLY A 246 -22.72 0.93 -9.02
CA GLY A 246 -21.76 0.00 -8.40
C GLY A 246 -20.67 0.68 -7.56
N GLY A 247 -20.69 2.01 -7.39
CA GLY A 247 -19.70 2.78 -6.65
C GLY A 247 -19.73 2.60 -5.12
N GLY A 248 -20.75 1.93 -4.57
CA GLY A 248 -20.90 1.68 -3.13
C GLY A 248 -20.02 0.55 -2.58
N VAL A 249 -19.29 -0.18 -3.42
CA VAL A 249 -18.47 -1.33 -3.00
C VAL A 249 -16.99 -1.03 -3.20
N LEU A 250 -16.20 -1.14 -2.13
CA LEU A 250 -14.76 -0.92 -2.20
C LEU A 250 -14.11 -2.03 -3.02
N GLY A 251 -13.24 -1.66 -3.97
CA GLY A 251 -12.56 -2.62 -4.86
C GLY A 251 -13.41 -3.14 -6.03
N ALA A 252 -14.63 -2.63 -6.24
CA ALA A 252 -15.41 -2.96 -7.43
C ALA A 252 -14.72 -2.45 -8.71
N ALA A 253 -14.58 -3.33 -9.70
CA ALA A 253 -14.12 -2.97 -11.03
C ALA A 253 -15.32 -2.52 -11.88
N LEU A 254 -15.26 -1.29 -12.40
CA LEU A 254 -16.34 -0.66 -13.15
C LEU A 254 -15.81 -0.11 -14.48
N GLY A 255 -16.70 0.05 -15.46
CA GLY A 255 -16.39 0.67 -16.75
C GLY A 255 -15.72 -0.26 -17.77
N GLY A 256 -15.26 0.32 -18.89
CA GLY A 256 -14.62 -0.37 -20.00
C GLY A 256 -13.76 0.59 -20.84
N GLN A 257 -12.88 0.03 -21.68
CA GLN A 257 -12.00 0.83 -22.55
C GLN A 257 -12.66 1.28 -23.85
N THR A 258 -13.70 0.57 -24.28
CA THR A 258 -14.48 0.90 -25.47
C THR A 258 -15.96 0.99 -25.10
N ASN A 259 -16.69 1.79 -25.88
CA ASN A 259 -18.14 1.78 -25.88
C ASN A 259 -18.62 1.60 -27.32
N THR A 260 -19.81 1.04 -27.48
CA THR A 260 -20.44 0.85 -28.79
C THR A 260 -21.64 1.78 -28.87
N ALA A 261 -21.60 2.76 -29.76
CA ALA A 261 -22.78 3.55 -30.08
C ALA A 261 -23.71 2.70 -30.93
N ASN A 262 -24.92 2.46 -30.44
CA ASN A 262 -25.96 1.85 -31.26
C ASN A 262 -26.58 2.93 -32.16
N THR A 263 -26.12 2.99 -33.40
CA THR A 263 -26.67 3.88 -34.42
C THR A 263 -27.82 3.19 -35.13
N SER A 264 -29.03 3.33 -34.59
CA SER A 264 -30.25 3.01 -35.33
C SER A 264 -30.53 4.13 -36.33
N VAL A 265 -30.40 3.86 -37.64
CA VAL A 265 -30.87 4.78 -38.67
C VAL A 265 -32.39 4.66 -38.74
N SER A 266 -33.07 5.42 -37.89
CA SER A 266 -34.52 5.59 -37.94
C SER A 266 -34.84 6.92 -38.63
N GLY A 267 -35.10 6.85 -39.93
CA GLY A 267 -35.57 7.97 -40.74
C GLY A 267 -36.36 7.43 -41.93
N GLY A 268 -37.47 8.09 -42.28
CA GLY A 268 -38.21 7.75 -43.49
C GLY A 268 -37.44 8.24 -44.71
N THR A 269 -36.87 7.35 -45.51
CA THR A 269 -36.20 7.73 -46.74
C THR A 269 -37.23 7.79 -47.88
N ALA A 270 -37.42 8.97 -48.46
CA ALA A 270 -38.19 9.15 -49.69
C ALA A 270 -37.25 9.05 -50.89
N GLY A 271 -37.59 8.22 -51.87
CA GLY A 271 -36.94 8.22 -53.18
C GLY A 271 -37.98 8.13 -54.28
N SER A 272 -37.71 8.77 -55.42
CA SER A 272 -38.55 8.69 -56.61
C SER A 272 -37.91 7.77 -57.64
N LEU A 273 -38.72 6.89 -58.24
CA LEU A 273 -38.32 6.07 -59.38
C LEU A 273 -38.89 6.70 -60.65
N SER A 274 -38.03 7.27 -61.51
CA SER A 274 -38.43 7.73 -62.84
C SER A 274 -38.25 6.62 -63.87
N VAL A 275 -39.31 6.28 -64.60
CA VAL A 275 -39.28 5.29 -65.68
C VAL A 275 -39.66 5.98 -66.98
N SER A 276 -38.75 6.01 -67.95
CA SER A 276 -39.00 6.55 -69.29
C SER A 276 -39.14 5.41 -70.28
N VAL A 277 -40.27 5.37 -70.99
CA VAL A 277 -40.51 4.42 -72.09
C VAL A 277 -40.27 5.17 -73.40
N SER A 278 -39.29 4.73 -74.19
CA SER A 278 -39.07 5.23 -75.55
C SER A 278 -39.22 4.07 -76.52
N GLY A 279 -40.28 4.11 -77.32
CA GLY A 279 -40.65 3.04 -78.23
C GLY A 279 -42.13 2.71 -78.13
N VAL A 280 -42.98 3.54 -78.75
CA VAL A 280 -44.32 3.10 -79.12
C VAL A 280 -44.16 2.34 -80.42
N THR A 281 -44.38 1.02 -80.41
CA THR A 281 -44.56 0.29 -81.67
C THR A 281 -46.03 0.42 -82.04
N ASP A 282 -46.30 1.02 -83.21
CA ASP A 282 -47.63 1.00 -83.80
C ASP A 282 -47.98 -0.46 -84.14
N GLY A 283 -48.92 -1.01 -83.38
CA GLY A 283 -49.44 -2.35 -83.58
C GLY A 283 -50.31 -2.37 -84.83
N SER A 284 -49.69 -2.67 -85.96
CA SER A 284 -50.29 -3.06 -87.24
C SER A 284 -50.88 -1.96 -88.11
N ASN A 285 -50.04 -1.46 -89.02
CA ASN A 285 -50.47 -0.98 -90.32
C ASN A 285 -50.94 -2.21 -91.15
N LEU A 286 -52.22 -2.59 -91.00
CA LEU A 286 -52.88 -3.55 -91.88
C LEU A 286 -53.98 -2.86 -92.69
N ASP A 287 -53.61 -1.78 -93.41
CA ASP A 287 -54.45 -1.29 -94.49
C ASP A 287 -54.42 -2.32 -95.63
N THR A 288 -55.41 -3.21 -95.63
CA THR A 288 -55.75 -4.03 -96.79
C THR A 288 -56.96 -3.42 -97.50
N PRO A 289 -56.79 -2.45 -98.42
CA PRO A 289 -57.81 -2.22 -99.41
C PRO A 289 -57.59 -3.23 -100.54
N SER A 290 -58.13 -4.43 -100.39
CA SER A 290 -58.42 -5.27 -101.56
C SER A 290 -59.55 -4.60 -102.35
N ARG A 291 -59.23 -3.66 -103.25
CA ARG A 291 -60.18 -3.20 -104.28
C ARG A 291 -59.48 -3.12 -105.62
N ALA A 292 -59.68 -4.19 -106.38
CA ALA A 292 -59.46 -4.22 -107.80
C ALA A 292 -60.29 -3.14 -108.50
N GLY A 293 -59.67 -2.41 -109.44
CA GLY A 293 -60.32 -1.74 -110.57
C GLY A 293 -61.28 -0.59 -110.26
N GLY A 294 -60.91 0.64 -110.65
CA GLY A 294 -61.86 1.72 -110.88
C GLY A 294 -61.45 3.05 -110.27
N SER A 295 -60.91 3.92 -111.12
CA SER A 295 -60.52 5.30 -110.83
C SER A 295 -61.71 6.13 -110.36
N GLN A 296 -61.72 6.54 -109.08
CA GLN A 296 -62.38 7.73 -108.54
C GLN A 296 -61.91 7.94 -107.07
N PRO A 297 -61.20 9.03 -106.73
CA PRO A 297 -60.91 9.34 -105.34
C PRO A 297 -62.18 9.86 -104.68
N THR A 298 -62.80 9.05 -103.83
CA THR A 298 -63.82 9.51 -102.88
C THR A 298 -63.10 9.99 -101.61
N PRO A 299 -63.56 11.06 -100.94
CA PRO A 299 -62.94 11.49 -99.69
C PRO A 299 -63.06 10.35 -98.68
N LEU A 300 -61.91 9.79 -98.28
CA LEU A 300 -61.84 8.84 -97.17
C LEU A 300 -62.38 9.53 -95.92
N GLY A 301 -63.48 9.00 -95.39
CA GLY A 301 -64.08 9.50 -94.15
C GLY A 301 -63.06 9.49 -93.01
N ASN A 302 -63.18 10.50 -92.14
CA ASN A 302 -62.36 10.67 -90.95
C ASN A 302 -62.32 9.36 -90.14
N HIS A 303 -61.17 8.67 -90.12
CA HIS A 303 -60.94 7.55 -89.21
C HIS A 303 -60.16 8.05 -87.99
N ALA A 304 -60.48 7.49 -86.83
CA ALA A 304 -59.83 7.85 -85.57
C ALA A 304 -58.82 6.76 -85.20
N HIS A 305 -57.58 7.13 -84.94
CA HIS A 305 -56.60 6.23 -84.35
C HIS A 305 -56.89 6.13 -82.84
N ALA A 306 -57.30 4.95 -82.39
CA ALA A 306 -57.42 4.68 -80.96
C ALA A 306 -56.04 4.29 -80.42
N PHE A 307 -55.34 5.26 -79.82
CA PHE A 307 -54.09 5.01 -79.13
C PHE A 307 -54.37 4.23 -77.84
N THR A 308 -53.86 2.99 -77.75
CA THR A 308 -53.87 2.24 -76.49
C THR A 308 -52.44 2.18 -75.97
N ALA A 309 -52.13 2.95 -74.93
CA ALA A 309 -50.87 2.82 -74.20
C ALA A 309 -50.93 1.53 -73.36
N GLY A 310 -50.52 0.41 -73.96
CA GLY A 310 -50.43 -0.88 -73.29
C GLY A 310 -49.02 -1.16 -72.79
N GLY A 311 -48.78 -1.01 -71.49
CA GLY A 311 -47.53 -1.43 -70.85
C GLY A 311 -47.41 -0.91 -69.43
N GLY A 312 -47.71 -1.74 -68.44
CA GLY A 312 -47.36 -1.44 -67.05
C GLY A 312 -45.88 -1.62 -66.84
N THR A 313 -45.14 -0.54 -66.58
CA THR A 313 -43.76 -0.62 -66.10
C THR A 313 -43.76 -0.95 -64.61
N SER A 314 -43.24 -2.13 -64.26
CA SER A 314 -43.04 -2.53 -62.87
C SER A 314 -41.56 -2.34 -62.49
N GLY A 315 -41.30 -1.59 -61.42
CA GLY A 315 -39.97 -1.45 -60.82
C GLY A 315 -40.11 -1.24 -59.33
N SER A 316 -39.27 -1.89 -58.53
CA SER A 316 -39.24 -1.73 -57.07
C SER A 316 -38.06 -0.84 -56.65
N LEU A 317 -38.32 0.18 -55.85
CA LEU A 317 -37.28 0.95 -55.16
C LEU A 317 -37.10 0.37 -53.74
N SER A 318 -36.01 -0.37 -53.51
CA SER A 318 -35.60 -0.79 -52.16
C SER A 318 -34.61 0.21 -51.59
N VAL A 319 -34.95 0.87 -50.49
CA VAL A 319 -34.01 1.72 -49.75
C VAL A 319 -33.63 1.02 -48.46
N SER A 320 -32.40 0.56 -48.38
CA SER A 320 -31.83 -0.04 -47.17
C SER A 320 -31.07 1.04 -46.41
N ALA A 321 -31.56 1.41 -45.23
CA ALA A 321 -30.79 2.25 -44.31
C ALA A 321 -29.77 1.37 -43.57
N SER A 322 -28.48 1.48 -43.91
CA SER A 322 -27.42 0.76 -43.20
C SER A 322 -26.65 1.72 -42.30
N GLY A 323 -26.89 1.63 -40.98
CA GLY A 323 -25.96 2.14 -39.97
C GLY A 323 -25.07 1.00 -39.49
N THR A 324 -23.77 1.22 -39.38
CA THR A 324 -22.87 0.29 -38.70
C THR A 324 -22.60 0.80 -37.28
N SER A 325 -22.81 -0.05 -36.29
CA SER A 325 -22.39 0.23 -34.92
C SER A 325 -20.91 -0.11 -34.80
N GLY A 326 -20.08 0.89 -34.52
CA GLY A 326 -18.63 0.74 -34.33
C GLY A 326 -18.25 0.97 -32.87
N ALA A 327 -17.33 0.16 -32.35
CA ALA A 327 -16.70 0.44 -31.07
C ALA A 327 -15.75 1.64 -31.21
N PHE A 328 -15.78 2.55 -30.24
CA PHE A 328 -14.84 3.66 -30.14
C PHE A 328 -14.21 3.68 -28.75
N SER A 329 -13.00 4.25 -28.66
CA SER A 329 -12.30 4.38 -27.39
C SER A 329 -13.00 5.41 -26.50
N VAL A 330 -13.22 5.03 -25.24
CA VAL A 330 -13.67 5.95 -24.17
C VAL A 330 -12.54 6.24 -23.18
N VAL A 331 -11.32 5.81 -23.49
CA VAL A 331 -10.14 6.06 -22.66
C VAL A 331 -9.81 7.55 -22.67
N GLN A 332 -9.85 8.17 -21.50
CA GLN A 332 -9.45 9.56 -21.32
C GLN A 332 -7.94 9.72 -21.54
N PRO A 333 -7.46 10.88 -22.02
CA PRO A 333 -6.03 11.17 -22.07
C PRO A 333 -5.37 10.95 -20.70
N SER A 334 -4.50 9.94 -20.60
CA SER A 334 -3.98 9.46 -19.32
C SER A 334 -2.45 9.37 -19.32
N ARG A 335 -1.87 9.29 -18.11
CA ARG A 335 -0.46 8.97 -17.89
C ARG A 335 -0.37 7.76 -16.96
N VAL A 336 0.51 6.82 -17.29
CA VAL A 336 0.67 5.60 -16.51
C VAL A 336 1.59 5.86 -15.33
N LEU A 337 1.07 5.62 -14.14
CA LEU A 337 1.80 5.66 -12.87
C LEU A 337 1.63 4.31 -12.17
N ASN A 338 2.58 3.98 -11.32
CA ASN A 338 2.40 2.87 -10.38
C ASN A 338 1.59 3.34 -9.18
N TYR A 339 0.91 2.40 -8.53
CA TYR A 339 0.27 2.62 -7.25
C TYR A 339 0.99 1.81 -6.17
N LEU A 340 1.26 2.47 -5.05
CA LEU A 340 1.91 1.89 -3.88
C LEU A 340 0.92 1.85 -2.72
N ILE A 341 1.00 0.79 -1.92
CA ILE A 341 0.29 0.65 -0.64
C ILE A 341 1.30 0.82 0.47
N ARG A 342 1.02 1.69 1.45
CA ARG A 342 1.89 1.88 2.62
C ARG A 342 1.70 0.73 3.63
N ILE A 343 2.81 0.21 4.16
CA ILE A 343 2.82 -0.85 5.19
C ILE A 343 3.12 -0.31 6.59
#